data_AF-A0A7K2WK03-F1
#
_entry.id   AF-A0A7K2WK03-F1
#
_cell.length_a   1.000
_cell.length_b   1.000
_cell.length_c   1.000
_cell.angle_alpha   90.00
_cell.angle_beta   90.00
_cell.angle_gamma   90.00
#
_symmetry.space_group_name_H-M   'P 1'
#
loop_
_entity.id
_entity.type
_entity.pdbx_description
1 polymer ?
#
loop_
_entity_poly.entity_id
_entity_poly.type
_entity_poly.pdbx_seq_one_letter_code
_entity_poly.pdbx_strand_id
1 'polypeptide(L)'
;MSVADDSIDDDTLYVLTAALLTPAQFPGVLGDDYPEACAALGLEPWPRGYGLVLGQDGDGARWTVAVDDVSLVAVAIASWDCGMEYDLSPEERTVVRALPGWPLDLAVSAPGVPAPHDPDRDLVPEDGEPGGIARTPLAPPDTTVWGPAQ
;
A
#
# COMPACT_ATOMS: atom_id res chain seq x y z
N MET A 1 -36.54 10.35 -10.51
CA MET A 1 -35.37 9.46 -10.51
C MET A 1 -34.22 10.28 -9.98
N SER A 2 -33.99 10.24 -8.67
CA SER A 2 -32.79 10.84 -8.09
C SER A 2 -31.65 9.90 -8.38
N VAL A 3 -30.69 10.35 -9.19
CA VAL A 3 -29.35 9.78 -9.23
C VAL A 3 -28.78 9.93 -7.83
N ALA A 4 -28.41 8.81 -7.21
CA ALA A 4 -27.59 8.83 -6.01
C ALA A 4 -26.28 9.52 -6.42
N ASP A 5 -25.99 10.63 -5.75
CA ASP A 5 -24.67 11.23 -5.73
C ASP A 5 -23.78 10.23 -4.99
N ASP A 6 -23.13 9.36 -5.75
CA ASP A 6 -22.07 8.47 -5.27
C ASP A 6 -20.82 9.32 -5.10
N SER A 7 -20.88 10.30 -4.19
CA SER A 7 -19.69 10.92 -3.66
C SER A 7 -19.03 9.87 -2.80
N ILE A 8 -18.25 9.00 -3.45
CA ILE A 8 -17.33 8.14 -2.72
C ILE A 8 -16.44 9.09 -1.92
N ASP A 9 -16.41 8.88 -0.61
CA ASP A 9 -15.60 9.66 0.31
C ASP A 9 -14.20 9.76 -0.29
N ASP A 10 -13.77 10.98 -0.63
CA ASP A 10 -12.48 11.27 -1.26
C ASP A 10 -11.30 10.72 -0.43
N ASP A 11 -11.54 10.53 0.87
CA ASP A 11 -10.64 9.96 1.87
C ASP A 11 -10.61 8.41 1.91
N THR A 12 -11.52 7.73 1.18
CA THR A 12 -11.61 6.26 1.20
C THR A 12 -10.61 5.61 0.25
N LEU A 13 -9.82 4.68 0.79
CA LEU A 13 -8.89 3.86 0.02
C LEU A 13 -9.62 2.69 -0.67
N TYR A 14 -9.61 2.69 -1.99
CA TYR A 14 -10.01 1.56 -2.83
C TYR A 14 -8.90 0.52 -2.88
N VAL A 15 -9.09 -0.59 -2.18
CA VAL A 15 -8.10 -1.67 -2.11
C VAL A 15 -8.01 -2.42 -3.43
N LEU A 16 -6.81 -2.48 -3.99
CA LEU A 16 -6.51 -3.24 -5.21
C LEU A 16 -5.85 -4.57 -4.90
N THR A 17 -4.94 -4.59 -3.93
CA THR A 17 -4.25 -5.81 -3.51
C THR A 17 -3.64 -5.66 -2.12
N ALA A 18 -3.07 -6.74 -1.60
CA ALA A 18 -2.37 -6.74 -0.34
C ALA A 18 -1.17 -7.71 -0.36
N ALA A 19 -0.21 -7.45 0.53
CA ALA A 19 0.96 -8.30 0.74
C ALA A 19 1.26 -8.44 2.23
N LEU A 20 1.95 -9.51 2.61
CA LEU A 20 2.47 -9.69 3.96
C LEU A 20 3.90 -9.15 4.05
N LEU A 21 4.21 -8.42 5.11
CA LEU A 21 5.55 -7.96 5.46
C LEU A 21 5.90 -8.53 6.84
N THR A 22 6.37 -9.78 6.87
CA THR A 22 6.65 -10.54 8.10
C THR A 22 8.04 -11.16 8.04
N PRO A 23 8.63 -11.58 9.18
CA PRO A 23 9.92 -12.28 9.18
C PRO A 23 9.93 -13.56 8.32
N ALA A 24 8.77 -14.20 8.13
CA ALA A 24 8.67 -15.45 7.37
C ALA A 24 8.38 -15.22 5.87
N GLN A 25 7.81 -14.06 5.52
CA GLN A 25 7.37 -13.75 4.17
C GLN A 25 7.28 -12.23 3.99
N PHE A 26 7.95 -11.71 2.97
CA PHE A 26 7.87 -10.32 2.53
C PHE A 26 8.18 -10.22 1.02
N PRO A 27 7.76 -9.15 0.33
CA PRO A 27 8.15 -8.91 -1.06
C PRO A 27 9.66 -8.67 -1.17
N GLY A 28 10.38 -9.55 -1.87
CA GLY A 28 11.84 -9.46 -2.01
C GLY A 28 12.33 -8.21 -2.76
N VAL A 29 11.44 -7.47 -3.43
CA VAL A 29 11.76 -6.16 -4.02
C VAL A 29 11.99 -5.05 -2.98
N LEU A 30 11.53 -5.25 -1.73
CA LEU A 30 11.66 -4.25 -0.66
C LEU A 30 13.02 -4.32 0.05
N GLY A 31 13.75 -5.44 -0.08
CA GLY A 31 15.03 -5.65 0.57
C GLY A 31 15.39 -7.14 0.62
N ASP A 32 16.64 -7.44 0.97
CA ASP A 32 17.15 -8.82 1.04
C ASP A 32 16.67 -9.59 2.30
N ASP A 33 16.37 -8.86 3.38
CA ASP A 33 15.89 -9.41 4.65
C ASP A 33 14.74 -8.56 5.22
N TYR A 34 13.97 -9.15 6.14
CA TYR A 34 12.82 -8.48 6.77
C TYR A 34 13.12 -7.09 7.36
N PRO A 35 14.23 -6.89 8.12
CA PRO A 35 14.55 -5.56 8.65
C PRO A 35 14.83 -4.52 7.56
N GLU A 36 15.44 -4.93 6.45
CA GLU A 36 15.72 -4.06 5.32
C GLU A 36 14.43 -3.67 4.59
N ALA A 37 13.53 -4.63 4.39
CA ALA A 37 12.20 -4.39 3.83
C ALA A 37 11.36 -3.43 4.70
N CYS A 38 11.44 -3.55 6.04
CA CYS A 38 10.83 -2.58 6.94
C CYS A 38 11.45 -1.19 6.81
N ALA A 39 12.79 -1.11 6.74
CA ALA A 39 13.50 0.15 6.62
C ALA A 39 13.18 0.89 5.30
N ALA A 40 12.99 0.17 4.19
CA ALA A 40 12.56 0.75 2.91
C ALA A 40 11.21 1.48 3.00
N LEU A 41 10.33 1.03 3.91
CA LEU A 41 9.03 1.65 4.20
C LEU A 41 9.09 2.61 5.41
N GLY A 42 10.27 2.76 6.02
CA GLY A 42 10.49 3.51 7.25
C GLY A 42 9.70 2.97 8.45
N LEU A 43 9.49 1.66 8.50
CA LEU A 43 8.87 0.95 9.61
C LEU A 43 9.96 0.36 10.52
N GLU A 44 9.70 0.30 11.82
CA GLU A 44 10.55 -0.47 12.74
C GLU A 44 10.25 -1.97 12.58
N PRO A 45 11.24 -2.86 12.56
CA PRO A 45 10.98 -4.30 12.46
C PRO A 45 10.19 -4.82 13.67
N TRP A 46 8.99 -5.33 13.43
CA TRP A 46 8.12 -5.88 14.48
C TRP A 46 8.01 -7.41 14.39
N PRO A 47 8.10 -8.18 15.49
CA PRO A 47 8.11 -9.65 15.42
C PRO A 47 6.86 -10.28 14.80
N ARG A 48 5.71 -9.62 14.91
CA ARG A 48 4.45 -10.08 14.33
C ARG A 48 4.34 -9.73 12.83
N GLY A 49 5.13 -8.78 12.35
CA GLY A 49 5.06 -8.25 10.99
C GLY A 49 3.92 -7.28 10.76
N TYR A 50 3.77 -6.83 9.51
CA TYR A 50 2.74 -5.93 9.05
C TYR A 50 1.98 -6.54 7.88
N GLY A 51 0.73 -6.12 7.73
CA GLY A 51 0.02 -6.24 6.46
C GLY A 51 0.26 -4.98 5.62
N LEU A 52 0.45 -5.13 4.32
CA LEU A 52 0.53 -4.02 3.38
C LEU A 52 -0.73 -4.05 2.51
N VAL A 53 -1.46 -2.95 2.49
CA VAL A 53 -2.66 -2.75 1.66
C VAL A 53 -2.32 -1.72 0.59
N LEU A 54 -2.46 -2.09 -0.67
CA LEU A 54 -2.16 -1.21 -1.80
C LEU A 54 -3.48 -0.83 -2.47
N GLY A 55 -3.68 0.48 -2.66
CA GLY A 55 -4.92 0.99 -3.21
C GLY A 55 -4.78 2.35 -3.87
N GLN A 56 -5.91 2.87 -4.32
CA GLN A 56 -6.08 4.24 -4.81
C GLN A 56 -7.05 5.00 -3.92
N ASP A 57 -6.93 6.32 -3.83
CA ASP A 57 -8.03 7.16 -3.33
C ASP A 57 -9.03 7.51 -4.45
N GLY A 58 -10.02 8.35 -4.15
CA GLY A 58 -11.05 8.79 -5.11
C GLY A 58 -10.51 9.58 -6.30
N ASP A 59 -9.38 10.27 -6.15
CA ASP A 59 -8.72 11.00 -7.24
C ASP A 59 -7.82 10.08 -8.08
N GLY A 60 -7.53 8.87 -7.59
CA GLY A 60 -6.68 7.89 -8.24
C GLY A 60 -5.23 7.94 -7.77
N ALA A 61 -4.92 8.70 -6.72
CA ALA A 61 -3.60 8.74 -6.16
C ALA A 61 -3.28 7.40 -5.48
N ARG A 62 -2.05 6.94 -5.66
CA ARG A 62 -1.59 5.62 -5.20
C ARG A 62 -1.14 5.69 -3.75
N TRP A 63 -1.60 4.74 -2.96
CA TRP A 63 -1.24 4.63 -1.55
C TRP A 63 -0.88 3.20 -1.15
N THR A 64 0.09 3.08 -0.25
CA THR A 64 0.44 1.86 0.47
C THR A 64 0.21 2.07 1.96
N VAL A 65 -0.70 1.30 2.55
CA VAL A 65 -1.04 1.39 3.97
C VAL A 65 -0.46 0.18 4.70
N ALA A 66 0.42 0.43 5.66
CA ALA A 66 0.96 -0.57 6.56
C ALA A 66 0.05 -0.69 7.79
N VAL A 67 -0.40 -1.91 8.09
CA VAL A 67 -1.29 -2.22 9.21
C VAL A 67 -0.67 -3.25 10.15
N ASP A 68 -0.95 -3.14 11.45
CA ASP A 68 -0.45 -4.10 12.46
C ASP A 68 -1.34 -5.36 12.60
N ASP A 69 -2.54 -5.35 12.01
CA ASP A 69 -3.40 -6.53 11.92
C ASP A 69 -3.04 -7.41 10.72
N VAL A 70 -1.94 -8.16 10.87
CA VAL A 70 -1.46 -9.13 9.87
C VAL A 70 -2.50 -10.22 9.58
N SER A 71 -3.31 -10.57 10.58
CA SER A 71 -4.31 -11.64 10.43
C SER A 71 -5.43 -11.24 9.51
N LEU A 72 -5.92 -9.98 9.60
CA LEU A 72 -6.89 -9.42 8.68
C LEU A 72 -6.39 -9.49 7.23
N VAL A 73 -5.16 -9.04 6.98
CA VAL A 73 -4.58 -9.03 5.63
C VAL A 73 -4.35 -10.45 5.10
N ALA A 74 -3.86 -11.37 5.94
CA ALA A 74 -3.69 -12.76 5.54
C ALA A 74 -5.01 -13.45 5.16
N VAL A 75 -6.11 -13.14 5.86
CA VAL A 75 -7.45 -13.66 5.55
C VAL A 75 -7.95 -13.13 4.20
N ALA A 76 -7.74 -11.84 3.92
CA ALA A 76 -8.11 -11.25 2.63
C ALA A 76 -7.38 -11.95 1.47
N ILE A 77 -6.05 -12.09 1.57
CA ILE A 77 -5.22 -12.78 0.57
C ILE A 77 -5.71 -14.22 0.36
N ALA A 78 -5.91 -14.98 1.44
CA ALA A 78 -6.37 -16.36 1.34
C ALA A 78 -7.77 -16.48 0.70
N SER A 79 -8.63 -15.49 0.93
CA SER A 79 -9.97 -15.44 0.32
C SER A 79 -9.88 -15.17 -1.18
N TRP A 80 -9.07 -14.20 -1.61
CA TRP A 80 -8.83 -13.90 -3.01
C TRP A 80 -8.15 -15.05 -3.76
N ASP A 81 -7.18 -15.73 -3.13
CA ASP A 81 -6.52 -16.92 -3.69
C ASP A 81 -7.51 -18.07 -3.92
N CYS A 82 -8.58 -18.15 -3.12
CA CYS A 82 -9.67 -19.10 -3.31
C CYS A 82 -10.75 -18.60 -4.30
N GLY A 83 -10.59 -17.42 -4.89
CA GLY A 83 -11.57 -16.80 -5.78
C GLY A 83 -12.82 -16.26 -5.07
N MET A 84 -12.74 -16.02 -3.76
CA MET A 84 -13.83 -15.44 -2.97
C MET A 84 -13.68 -13.92 -2.85
N GLU A 85 -14.81 -13.22 -2.86
CA GLU A 85 -14.85 -11.79 -2.54
C GLU A 85 -14.56 -11.56 -1.06
N TYR A 86 -13.70 -10.59 -0.75
CA TYR A 86 -13.40 -10.16 0.61
C TYR A 86 -13.18 -8.64 0.61
N ASP A 87 -13.96 -7.93 1.43
CA ASP A 87 -13.81 -6.49 1.65
C ASP A 87 -12.72 -6.25 2.69
N LEU A 88 -11.52 -5.90 2.22
CA LEU A 88 -10.40 -5.58 3.09
C LEU A 88 -10.47 -4.10 3.48
N SER A 89 -11.02 -3.83 4.65
CA SER A 89 -11.16 -2.48 5.20
C SER A 89 -10.48 -2.41 6.58
N PRO A 90 -9.18 -2.06 6.65
CA PRO A 90 -8.48 -1.94 7.92
C PRO A 90 -9.04 -0.79 8.76
N GLU A 91 -9.19 -1.01 10.06
CA GLU A 91 -9.61 0.04 10.98
C GLU A 91 -8.50 1.10 11.12
N GLU A 92 -8.83 2.39 11.20
CA GLU A 92 -7.84 3.48 11.33
C GLU A 92 -6.83 3.25 12.48
N ARG A 93 -7.27 2.62 13.58
CA ARG A 93 -6.39 2.30 14.73
C ARG A 93 -5.31 1.26 14.43
N THR A 94 -5.48 0.43 13.40
CA THR A 94 -4.50 -0.58 13.01
C THR A 94 -3.53 -0.03 11.96
N VAL A 95 -3.82 1.13 11.38
CA VAL A 95 -2.94 1.82 10.45
C VAL A 95 -1.71 2.33 11.21
N VAL A 96 -0.56 1.76 10.87
CA VAL A 96 0.74 2.16 11.41
C VAL A 96 1.31 3.30 10.60
N ARG A 97 1.15 3.23 9.27
CA ARG A 97 1.62 4.26 8.35
C ARG A 97 0.91 4.19 7.00
N ALA A 98 0.62 5.35 6.43
CA ALA A 98 0.27 5.51 5.02
C ALA A 98 1.47 6.08 4.25
N LEU A 99 1.81 5.45 3.13
CA LEU A 99 2.94 5.80 2.27
C LEU A 99 2.43 6.15 0.88
N PRO A 100 2.88 7.26 0.27
CA PRO A 100 2.54 7.57 -1.11
C PRO A 100 3.16 6.55 -2.07
N GLY A 101 2.47 6.20 -3.14
CA GLY A 101 2.93 5.27 -4.17
C GLY A 101 2.78 3.80 -3.79
N TRP A 102 3.30 2.92 -4.66
CA TRP A 102 3.30 1.48 -4.48
C TRP A 102 4.72 0.91 -4.57
N PRO A 103 5.11 0.01 -3.64
CA PRO A 103 6.37 -0.70 -3.76
C PRO A 103 6.33 -1.82 -4.80
N LEU A 104 5.14 -2.15 -5.31
CA LEU A 104 4.87 -3.22 -6.27
C LEU A 104 4.25 -2.63 -7.53
N ASP A 105 4.59 -3.20 -8.68
CA ASP A 105 3.97 -2.84 -9.95
C ASP A 105 2.57 -3.47 -10.02
N LEU A 106 1.53 -2.63 -10.14
CA LEU A 106 0.15 -3.08 -10.27
C LEU A 106 -0.39 -2.66 -11.64
N ALA A 107 -0.91 -3.64 -12.38
CA ALA A 107 -1.50 -3.42 -13.71
C ALA A 107 -3.01 -3.07 -13.66
N VAL A 108 -3.57 -2.93 -12.46
CA VAL A 108 -5.02 -2.75 -12.23
C VAL A 108 -5.30 -1.38 -11.62
N SER A 109 -6.54 -0.93 -11.77
CA SER A 109 -7.04 0.33 -11.22
C SER A 109 -8.45 0.16 -10.73
N ALA A 110 -8.85 0.97 -9.75
CA ALA A 110 -10.18 0.92 -9.18
C ALA A 110 -11.22 1.34 -10.26
N PRO A 111 -12.33 0.60 -10.40
CA PRO A 111 -13.34 0.91 -11.41
C PRO A 111 -14.01 2.25 -11.09
N GLY A 112 -14.08 3.14 -12.08
CA GLY A 112 -14.70 4.47 -11.92
C GLY A 112 -13.78 5.53 -11.31
N VAL A 113 -12.57 5.16 -10.90
CA VAL A 113 -11.54 6.06 -10.38
C VAL A 113 -10.58 6.46 -11.51
N PRO A 114 -9.97 7.66 -11.48
CA PRO A 114 -8.94 8.04 -12.46
C PRO A 114 -7.73 7.08 -12.48
N ALA A 115 -6.91 7.22 -13.52
CA ALA A 115 -5.73 6.39 -13.69
C ALA A 115 -4.75 6.54 -12.51
N PRO A 116 -4.10 5.46 -12.06
CA PRO A 116 -3.16 5.49 -10.95
C PRO A 116 -2.04 6.50 -11.17
N HIS A 117 -1.86 7.41 -10.22
CA HIS A 117 -0.80 8.41 -10.25
C HIS A 117 -0.22 8.67 -8.86
N ASP A 118 0.95 9.31 -8.80
CA ASP A 118 1.53 9.68 -7.50
C ASP A 118 0.76 10.85 -6.87
N PRO A 119 0.46 10.81 -5.56
CA PRO A 119 -0.24 11.91 -4.90
C PRO A 119 0.57 13.21 -4.98
N ASP A 120 -0.15 14.33 -4.99
CA ASP A 120 0.49 15.64 -4.92
C ASP A 120 1.30 15.75 -3.62
N ARG A 121 2.41 16.49 -3.70
CA ARG A 121 3.37 16.59 -2.61
C ARG A 121 2.77 17.22 -1.35
N ASP A 122 1.75 18.05 -1.51
CA ASP A 122 1.01 18.70 -0.41
C ASP A 122 0.08 17.73 0.34
N LEU A 123 -0.30 16.61 -0.29
CA LEU A 123 -1.18 15.58 0.28
C LEU A 123 -0.42 14.50 1.05
N VAL A 124 0.91 14.42 0.89
CA VAL A 124 1.73 13.44 1.62
C VAL A 124 1.85 13.90 3.07
N PRO A 125 1.31 13.14 4.05
CA PRO A 125 1.41 13.53 5.45
C PRO A 125 2.88 13.69 5.84
N GLU A 126 3.22 14.86 6.38
CA GLU A 126 4.52 15.08 7.00
C GLU A 126 4.57 14.19 8.25
N ASP A 127 5.32 13.09 8.19
CA ASP A 127 5.57 12.21 9.33
C ASP A 127 6.25 13.04 10.45
N GLY A 128 5.47 13.69 11.31
CA GLY A 128 5.79 14.19 12.65
C GLY A 128 6.97 15.16 12.84
N GLU A 129 7.81 15.39 11.83
CA GLU A 129 9.04 16.14 11.94
C GLU A 129 8.80 17.59 11.46
N PRO A 130 8.91 18.61 12.33
CA PRO A 130 8.73 19.99 11.94
C PRO A 130 9.80 20.40 10.90
N GLY A 131 9.38 20.62 9.65
CA GLY A 131 10.25 20.88 8.50
C GLY A 131 10.52 19.66 7.61
N GLY A 132 9.64 18.65 7.64
CA GLY A 132 9.76 17.41 6.90
C GLY A 132 9.93 17.60 5.39
N ILE A 133 10.90 16.90 4.81
CA ILE A 133 10.93 16.73 3.35
C ILE A 133 9.77 15.81 2.97
N ALA A 134 8.82 16.29 2.15
CA ALA A 134 7.77 15.41 1.64
C ALA A 134 8.37 14.13 1.05
N ARG A 135 7.82 12.98 1.47
CA ARG A 135 8.37 11.68 1.12
C ARG A 135 8.25 11.44 -0.38
N THR A 136 9.30 10.92 -1.00
CA THR A 136 9.21 10.47 -2.39
C THR A 136 8.25 9.28 -2.46
N PRO A 137 7.28 9.28 -3.40
CA PRO A 137 6.40 8.15 -3.61
C PRO A 137 7.18 6.85 -3.81
N LEU A 138 6.68 5.77 -3.22
CA LEU A 138 7.18 4.43 -3.47
C LEU A 138 6.98 4.10 -4.95
N ALA A 139 8.05 3.62 -5.58
CA ALA A 139 8.04 3.12 -6.93
C ALA A 139 8.57 1.69 -6.94
N PRO A 140 7.98 0.79 -7.74
CA PRO A 140 8.56 -0.53 -7.93
C PRO A 140 9.96 -0.41 -8.54
N PRO A 141 10.87 -1.36 -8.25
CA PRO A 141 12.19 -1.34 -8.86
C PRO A 141 12.09 -1.41 -10.38
N ASP A 142 12.98 -0.69 -11.05
CA ASP A 142 13.07 -0.63 -12.50
C ASP A 142 13.51 -1.99 -13.07
N THR A 143 12.55 -2.84 -13.43
CA THR A 143 12.80 -4.17 -14.01
C THR A 143 13.34 -4.11 -15.44
N THR A 144 13.36 -2.92 -16.06
CA THR A 144 13.94 -2.67 -17.38
C THR A 144 15.47 -2.67 -17.36
N VAL A 145 16.08 -2.48 -16.19
CA VAL A 145 17.52 -2.54 -15.98
C VAL A 145 17.88 -3.93 -15.47
N TRP A 146 18.05 -4.88 -16.39
CA TRP A 146 18.69 -6.14 -16.03
C TRP A 146 20.16 -5.84 -15.72
N GLY A 147 20.55 -5.93 -14.45
CA GLY A 147 21.97 -5.93 -14.09
C GLY A 147 22.73 -7.02 -14.87
N PRO A 148 24.07 -6.96 -14.99
CA PRO A 148 24.81 -8.00 -15.70
C PRO A 148 24.44 -9.37 -15.14
N ALA A 149 24.13 -10.32 -16.01
CA ALA A 149 23.87 -11.70 -15.61
C ALA A 149 25.04 -12.20 -14.75
N GLN A 150 24.75 -12.65 -13.52
CA GLN A 150 25.74 -13.24 -12.62
C GLN A 150 26.08 -14.68 -13.02
#